data_AF-A0A929EEQ8-F1
#
_entry.id   AF-A0A929EEQ8-F1
#
_cell.length_a   1.000
_cell.length_b   1.000
_cell.length_c   1.000
_cell.angle_alpha   90.00
_cell.angle_beta   90.00
_cell.angle_gamma   90.00
#
_symmetry.space_group_name_H-M   'P 1'
#
loop_
_entity.id
_entity.type
_entity.pdbx_description
1 polymer ?
#
loop_
_entity_poly.entity_id
_entity_poly.type
_entity_poly.pdbx_seq_one_letter_code
_entity_poly.pdbx_strand_id
1 'polypeptide(L)'
;MVYLSLCIHNHQPAGNFDFVLKDAYKQSYWPFLKTLSRYPSIKLTLHNSGYLLDWMAKNRPEYIELLATMVDRGQVEVMGGGFYEPILPVIPDEDRVGQISLMSERIELMLGRKPKGMWLAERVW
;
A
#
# COMPACT_ATOMS: atom_id res chain seq x y z
N MET A 1 15.01 7.21 -25.28
CA MET A 1 13.69 7.36 -24.62
C MET A 1 13.93 7.37 -23.13
N VAL A 2 13.30 8.27 -22.38
CA VAL A 2 13.43 8.34 -20.91
C VAL A 2 12.20 7.69 -20.29
N TYR A 3 12.42 6.84 -19.28
CA TYR A 3 11.36 6.22 -18.49
C TYR A 3 11.34 6.84 -17.09
N LEU A 4 10.14 7.11 -16.57
CA LEU A 4 9.92 7.57 -15.21
C LEU A 4 9.18 6.47 -14.43
N SER A 5 9.72 6.10 -13.28
CA SER A 5 9.00 5.31 -12.27
C SER A 5 8.74 6.18 -11.05
N LEU A 6 7.47 6.39 -10.73
CA LEU A 6 7.04 7.11 -9.54
C LEU A 6 6.47 6.11 -8.54
N CYS A 7 6.92 6.19 -7.29
CA CYS A 7 6.44 5.36 -6.20
C CYS A 7 6.04 6.21 -5.01
N ILE A 8 4.88 5.90 -4.41
CA ILE A 8 4.41 6.53 -3.17
C ILE A 8 4.31 5.46 -2.08
N HIS A 9 4.80 5.79 -0.89
CA HIS A 9 4.72 4.94 0.30
C HIS A 9 3.85 5.64 1.37
N ASN A 10 2.76 4.98 1.74
CA ASN A 10 1.87 5.41 2.83
C ASN A 10 1.97 4.41 3.97
N HIS A 11 2.25 4.92 5.18
CA HIS A 11 2.30 4.13 6.38
C HIS A 11 1.63 4.86 7.55
N GLN A 12 0.99 4.06 8.40
CA GLN A 12 0.60 4.45 9.76
C GLN A 12 1.03 3.33 10.71
N PRO A 13 1.71 3.64 11.84
CA PRO A 13 2.10 2.62 12.80
C PRO A 13 0.91 1.88 13.39
N ALA A 14 1.08 0.58 13.64
CA ALA A 14 0.07 -0.21 14.35
C ALA A 14 -0.17 0.38 15.74
N GLY A 15 -1.44 0.52 16.13
CA GLY A 15 -1.82 1.14 17.39
C GLY A 15 -1.85 2.67 17.40
N ASN A 16 -1.61 3.33 16.25
CA ASN A 16 -1.80 4.78 16.17
C ASN A 16 -3.28 5.16 16.40
N PHE A 17 -3.51 6.38 16.88
CA PHE A 17 -4.86 6.86 17.19
C PHE A 17 -5.73 6.97 15.95
N ASP A 18 -6.98 6.53 16.04
CA ASP A 18 -7.92 6.52 14.91
C ASP A 18 -8.12 7.90 14.27
N PHE A 19 -8.10 8.99 15.05
CA PHE A 19 -8.20 10.34 14.49
C PHE A 19 -7.01 10.70 13.58
N VAL A 20 -5.80 10.19 13.88
CA VAL A 20 -4.62 10.41 13.03
C VAL A 20 -4.78 9.71 11.70
N LEU A 21 -5.29 8.46 11.69
CA LEU A 21 -5.59 7.74 10.45
C LEU A 21 -6.68 8.44 9.63
N LYS A 22 -7.74 8.91 10.28
CA LYS A 22 -8.83 9.68 9.63
C LYS A 22 -8.32 10.97 8.99
N ASP A 23 -7.47 11.71 9.71
CA ASP A 23 -6.91 12.96 9.23
C ASP A 23 -5.95 12.74 8.07
N ALA A 24 -5.05 11.76 8.16
CA ALA A 24 -4.14 11.41 7.07
C ALA A 24 -4.90 10.92 5.82
N TYR A 25 -5.96 10.13 6.00
CA TYR A 25 -6.83 9.72 4.90
C TYR A 25 -7.49 10.92 4.21
N LYS A 26 -8.08 11.83 4.99
CA LYS A 26 -8.79 13.01 4.47
C LYS A 26 -7.85 13.99 3.77
N GLN A 27 -6.65 14.18 4.30
CA GLN A 27 -5.71 15.19 3.82
C GLN A 27 -4.78 14.69 2.72
N SER A 28 -4.47 13.39 2.69
CA SER A 28 -3.47 12.83 1.77
C SER A 28 -4.02 11.66 0.95
N TYR A 29 -4.33 10.53 1.58
CA TYR A 29 -4.53 9.26 0.85
C TYR A 29 -5.69 9.34 -0.15
N TRP A 30 -6.85 9.83 0.31
CA TRP A 30 -8.04 9.93 -0.51
C TRP A 30 -7.97 11.02 -1.60
N PRO A 31 -7.60 12.28 -1.30
CA PRO A 31 -7.50 13.29 -2.34
C PRO A 31 -6.43 12.93 -3.38
N PHE A 32 -5.32 12.31 -2.98
CA PHE A 32 -4.31 11.83 -3.92
C PHE A 32 -4.88 10.75 -4.84
N LEU A 33 -5.44 9.66 -4.30
CA LEU A 33 -5.97 8.56 -5.10
C LEU A 33 -7.09 9.01 -6.05
N LYS A 34 -8.04 9.83 -5.58
CA LYS A 34 -9.09 10.40 -6.42
C LYS A 34 -8.58 11.33 -7.51
N THR A 35 -7.53 12.09 -7.22
CA THR A 35 -6.95 12.98 -8.24
C THR A 35 -6.27 12.14 -9.31
N LEU A 36 -5.44 11.18 -8.90
CA LEU A 36 -4.77 10.25 -9.80
C LEU A 36 -5.76 9.47 -10.68
N SER A 37 -6.88 9.01 -10.12
CA SER A 37 -7.88 8.24 -10.86
C SER A 37 -8.52 9.00 -12.04
N ARG A 38 -8.46 10.33 -12.03
CA ARG A 38 -8.95 11.19 -13.14
C ARG A 38 -7.96 11.30 -14.30
N TYR A 39 -6.73 10.81 -14.16
CA TYR A 39 -5.69 10.86 -15.19
C TYR A 39 -5.14 9.46 -15.51
N PRO A 40 -5.89 8.58 -16.21
CA PRO A 40 -5.52 7.17 -16.43
C PRO A 40 -4.19 6.94 -17.16
N SER A 41 -3.67 7.95 -17.88
CA SER A 41 -2.36 7.89 -18.55
C SER A 41 -1.18 7.98 -17.59
N ILE A 42 -1.37 8.55 -16.39
CA ILE A 42 -0.33 8.62 -15.35
C ILE A 42 -0.33 7.29 -14.60
N LYS A 43 0.79 6.56 -14.74
CA LYS A 43 1.03 5.29 -14.05
C LYS A 43 2.01 5.48 -12.90
N LEU A 44 1.76 4.79 -11.80
CA LEU A 44 2.69 4.78 -10.66
C LEU A 44 2.56 3.50 -9.83
N THR A 45 3.50 3.36 -8.91
CA THR A 45 3.49 2.30 -7.91
C THR A 45 3.03 2.84 -6.56
N LEU A 46 2.14 2.12 -5.88
CA LEU A 46 1.61 2.51 -4.58
C LEU A 46 1.91 1.43 -3.54
N HIS A 47 2.50 1.84 -2.43
CA HIS A 47 2.66 1.01 -1.25
C HIS A 47 1.80 1.59 -0.11
N ASN A 48 0.93 0.76 0.46
CA ASN A 48 0.19 1.07 1.69
C ASN A 48 0.54 -0.01 2.71
N SER A 49 1.06 0.33 3.89
CA SER A 49 1.36 -0.67 4.93
C SER A 49 0.13 -1.53 5.28
N GLY A 50 0.33 -2.79 5.66
CA GLY A 50 -0.77 -3.74 5.90
C GLY A 50 -1.78 -3.29 6.95
N TYR A 51 -1.31 -2.75 8.08
CA TYR A 51 -2.20 -2.17 9.11
C TYR A 51 -3.08 -1.04 8.56
N LEU A 52 -2.50 -0.17 7.72
CA LEU A 52 -3.23 0.93 7.09
C LEU A 52 -4.25 0.41 6.06
N LEU A 53 -3.90 -0.59 5.26
CA LEU A 53 -4.84 -1.25 4.33
C LEU A 53 -6.04 -1.85 5.06
N ASP A 54 -5.80 -2.55 6.17
CA ASP A 54 -6.87 -3.15 6.99
C ASP A 54 -7.79 -2.07 7.57
N TRP A 55 -7.21 -0.97 8.06
CA TRP A 55 -8.01 0.16 8.52
C TRP A 55 -8.83 0.78 7.40
N MET A 56 -8.26 0.98 6.20
CA MET A 56 -8.98 1.53 5.05
C MET A 56 -10.08 0.59 4.58
N ALA A 57 -9.85 -0.72 4.45
CA ALA A 57 -10.88 -1.67 4.05
C ALA A 57 -12.07 -1.69 5.02
N LYS A 58 -11.81 -1.57 6.33
CA LYS A 58 -12.86 -1.52 7.34
C LYS A 58 -13.64 -0.19 7.35
N ASN A 59 -12.93 0.95 7.23
CA ASN A 59 -13.51 2.26 7.51
C ASN A 59 -13.82 3.07 6.25
N ARG A 60 -13.16 2.76 5.13
CA ARG A 60 -13.16 3.50 3.86
C ARG A 60 -13.13 2.53 2.67
N PRO A 61 -14.11 1.62 2.57
CA PRO A 61 -14.14 0.61 1.50
C PRO A 61 -14.09 1.23 0.09
N GLU A 62 -14.58 2.47 -0.07
CA GLU A 62 -14.51 3.20 -1.34
C GLU A 62 -13.08 3.44 -1.85
N TYR A 63 -12.10 3.48 -0.94
CA TYR A 63 -10.69 3.56 -1.31
C TYR A 63 -10.21 2.27 -1.97
N ILE A 64 -10.58 1.12 -1.40
CA ILE A 64 -10.19 -0.20 -1.91
C ILE A 64 -10.87 -0.45 -3.26
N GLU A 65 -12.15 -0.12 -3.40
CA GLU A 65 -12.89 -0.23 -4.67
C GLU A 65 -12.26 0.62 -5.78
N LEU A 66 -11.91 1.87 -5.48
CA LEU A 66 -11.25 2.74 -6.45
C LEU A 66 -9.85 2.22 -6.79
N LEU A 67 -9.08 1.78 -5.79
CA LEU A 67 -7.75 1.22 -6.01
C LEU A 67 -7.81 -0.04 -6.89
N ALA A 68 -8.74 -0.95 -6.63
CA ALA A 68 -8.97 -2.15 -7.44
C ALA A 68 -9.27 -1.77 -8.90
N THR A 69 -10.15 -0.80 -9.13
CA THR A 69 -10.46 -0.29 -10.48
C THR A 69 -9.20 0.26 -11.18
N MET A 70 -8.33 0.95 -10.44
CA MET A 70 -7.08 1.51 -10.98
C MET A 70 -6.02 0.43 -11.25
N VAL A 71 -6.00 -0.64 -10.45
CA VAL A 71 -5.15 -1.82 -10.66
C VAL A 71 -5.61 -2.59 -11.89
N ASP A 72 -6.90 -2.85 -12.04
CA ASP A 72 -7.47 -3.62 -13.16
C ASP A 72 -7.21 -2.97 -14.51
N ARG A 73 -7.25 -1.63 -14.58
CA ARG A 73 -6.90 -0.89 -15.80
C ARG A 73 -5.39 -0.64 -15.99
N GLY A 74 -4.55 -1.21 -15.13
CA GLY A 74 -3.09 -1.10 -15.21
C GLY A 74 -2.54 0.31 -14.98
N GLN A 75 -3.26 1.14 -14.23
CA GLN A 75 -2.81 2.48 -13.86
C GLN A 75 -1.94 2.47 -12.61
N VAL A 76 -2.30 1.65 -11.62
CA VAL A 76 -1.54 1.52 -10.37
C VAL A 76 -1.02 0.10 -10.24
N GLU A 77 0.28 -0.04 -9.98
CA GLU A 77 0.86 -1.26 -9.45
C GLU A 77 0.93 -1.15 -7.93
N VAL A 78 0.45 -2.18 -7.20
CA VAL A 78 0.55 -2.20 -5.74
C VAL A 78 1.77 -3.02 -5.32
N MET A 79 2.62 -2.42 -4.49
CA MET A 79 3.76 -3.10 -3.89
C MET A 79 3.39 -3.76 -2.56
N GLY A 80 4.06 -4.88 -2.28
CA GLY A 80 4.07 -5.51 -0.97
C GLY A 80 5.13 -4.89 -0.05
N GLY A 81 5.46 -5.60 1.01
CA GLY A 81 6.35 -5.16 2.09
C GLY A 81 6.19 -6.10 3.29
N GLY A 82 6.79 -5.77 4.42
CA GLY A 82 6.39 -6.42 5.67
C GLY A 82 5.07 -5.81 6.15
N PHE A 83 4.09 -6.65 6.49
CA PHE A 83 2.72 -6.20 6.83
C PHE A 83 2.66 -5.08 7.89
N TYR A 84 3.50 -5.16 8.91
CA TYR A 84 3.57 -4.21 10.01
C TYR A 84 4.77 -3.23 9.92
N GLU A 85 5.37 -3.05 8.73
CA GLU A 85 6.59 -2.25 8.52
C GLU A 85 7.80 -2.62 9.43
N PRO A 86 8.13 -3.91 9.62
CA PRO A 86 9.37 -4.26 10.32
C PRO A 86 10.60 -3.83 9.51
N ILE A 87 11.66 -3.42 10.19
CA ILE A 87 13.00 -3.39 9.61
C ILE A 87 13.42 -4.85 9.41
N LEU A 88 13.33 -5.36 8.18
CA LEU A 88 13.47 -6.81 7.93
C LEU A 88 14.78 -7.40 8.49
N PRO A 89 15.97 -6.78 8.33
CA PRO A 89 17.21 -7.36 8.84
C PRO A 89 17.30 -7.55 10.36
N VAL A 90 16.47 -6.85 11.16
CA VAL A 90 16.54 -6.91 12.64
C VAL A 90 15.54 -7.89 13.26
N ILE A 91 14.70 -8.54 12.47
CA ILE A 91 13.75 -9.57 12.93
C ILE A 91 14.19 -10.97 12.47
N PRO A 92 13.74 -12.05 13.14
CA PRO A 92 14.01 -13.44 12.73
C PRO A 92 13.55 -13.74 11.31
N ASP A 93 14.23 -14.68 10.63
CA ASP A 93 13.93 -15.04 9.23
C ASP A 93 12.49 -15.53 9.03
N GLU A 94 11.98 -16.32 9.97
CA GLU A 94 10.59 -16.82 9.96
C GLU A 94 9.58 -15.66 9.99
N ASP A 95 9.84 -14.63 10.81
CA ASP A 95 9.00 -13.43 10.89
C ASP A 95 9.10 -12.60 9.62
N ARG A 96 10.27 -12.53 8.95
CA ARG A 96 10.40 -11.85 7.65
C ARG A 96 9.48 -12.49 6.62
N VAL A 97 9.54 -13.83 6.51
CA VAL A 97 8.70 -14.59 5.57
C VAL A 97 7.22 -14.43 5.92
N GLY A 98 6.86 -14.51 7.20
CA GLY A 98 5.48 -14.32 7.67
C GLY A 98 4.94 -12.94 7.33
N GLN A 99 5.71 -11.88 7.59
CA GLN A 99 5.33 -10.49 7.32
C GLN A 99 5.11 -10.22 5.83
N ILE A 100 6.00 -10.74 4.97
CA ILE A 100 5.90 -10.58 3.51
C ILE A 100 4.74 -11.39 2.93
N SER A 101 4.55 -12.62 3.43
CA SER A 101 3.47 -13.50 2.98
C SER A 101 2.10 -12.94 3.36
N LEU A 102 1.94 -12.51 4.61
CA LEU A 102 0.71 -11.88 5.10
C LEU A 102 0.33 -10.64 4.28
N MET A 103 1.30 -9.79 3.95
CA MET A 103 1.08 -8.60 3.12
C MET A 103 0.64 -8.99 1.70
N SER A 104 1.31 -9.97 1.12
CA SER A 104 1.00 -10.45 -0.24
C SER A 104 -0.39 -11.09 -0.33
N GLU A 105 -0.76 -11.93 0.64
CA GLU A 105 -2.09 -12.53 0.76
C GLU A 105 -3.17 -11.48 0.96
N ARG A 106 -2.92 -10.46 1.79
CA ARG A 106 -3.90 -9.39 2.01
C ARG A 106 -4.16 -8.57 0.75
N ILE A 107 -3.10 -8.21 0.02
CA ILE A 107 -3.23 -7.49 -1.26
C ILE A 107 -3.99 -8.34 -2.27
N GLU A 108 -3.66 -9.63 -2.39
CA GLU A 108 -4.35 -10.53 -3.32
C GLU A 108 -5.83 -10.66 -2.98
N LEU A 109 -6.17 -10.83 -1.69
CA LEU A 109 -7.55 -10.92 -1.24
C LEU A 109 -8.35 -9.66 -1.58
N MET A 110 -7.76 -8.47 -1.41
CA MET A 110 -8.45 -7.20 -1.63
C MET A 110 -8.52 -6.79 -3.12
N LEU A 111 -7.49 -7.10 -3.90
CA LEU A 111 -7.29 -6.51 -5.24
C LEU A 111 -7.17 -7.54 -6.37
N GLY A 112 -7.23 -8.85 -6.06
CA GLY A 112 -7.13 -9.92 -7.07
C GLY A 112 -5.79 -10.00 -7.79
N ARG A 113 -4.73 -9.42 -7.22
CA ARG A 113 -3.37 -9.38 -7.76
C ARG A 113 -2.35 -9.60 -6.65
N LYS A 114 -1.41 -10.52 -6.85
CA LYS A 114 -0.23 -10.64 -5.98
C LYS A 114 0.78 -9.54 -6.31
N PRO A 115 1.34 -8.84 -5.30
CA PRO A 115 2.42 -7.89 -5.53
C PRO A 115 3.68 -8.63 -6.04
N LYS A 116 4.45 -7.96 -6.91
CA LYS A 116 5.71 -8.49 -7.45
C LYS A 116 6.96 -7.76 -6.93
N GLY A 117 6.78 -6.54 -6.45
CA GLY A 117 7.80 -5.74 -5.78
C GLY A 117 7.43 -5.50 -4.32
N MET A 118 8.41 -5.06 -3.54
CA MET A 118 8.20 -4.68 -2.14
C MET A 118 8.84 -3.33 -1.82
N TRP A 119 8.19 -2.57 -0.94
CA TRP A 119 8.82 -1.48 -0.24
C TRP A 119 9.63 -2.02 0.94
N LEU A 120 10.92 -1.73 0.98
CA LEU A 120 11.80 -2.07 2.10
C LEU A 120 11.67 -0.98 3.16
N ALA A 121 11.04 -1.31 4.29
CA ALA A 121 10.84 -0.39 5.41
C ALA A 121 12.17 0.27 5.81
N GLU A 122 12.17 1.60 5.87
CA GLU A 122 13.36 2.44 6.08
C GLU A 122 14.57 2.22 5.15
N ARG A 123 14.39 1.44 4.07
CA ARG A 123 15.41 1.11 3.07
C ARG A 123 16.68 0.51 3.70
N VAL A 124 16.53 -0.20 4.81
CA VAL A 124 17.61 -0.91 5.50
C VAL A 124 17.80 -2.27 4.86
N TRP A 125 18.96 -2.46 4.22
CA TRP A 125 19.35 -3.68 3.52
C TRP A 125 20.51 -4.36 4.24
#